data_AF-A0A163V616-F1
#
_entry.id   AF-A0A163V616-F1
#
_cell.length_a   1.000
_cell.length_b   1.000
_cell.length_c   1.000
_cell.angle_alpha   90.00
_cell.angle_beta   90.00
_cell.angle_gamma   90.00
#
_symmetry.space_group_name_H-M   'P 1'
#
loop_
_entity.id
_entity.type
_entity.pdbx_description
1 polymer ?
#
loop_
_entity_poly.entity_id
_entity_poly.type
_entity_poly.pdbx_seq_one_letter_code
_entity_poly.pdbx_strand_id
1 'polypeptide(L)' 'MSDVQFIKSLIDGKYAEFPMARITLYDNQGNRCEADWQRHTGQWVNLFSGNITECLSFIEENEQWFQ' A
#
# COMPACT_ATOMS: atom_id res chain seq x y z
N MET A 1 22.37 -7.43 -4.93
CA MET A 1 21.19 -8.29 -4.76
C MET A 1 20.14 -7.41 -4.14
N SER A 2 19.05 -7.17 -4.87
CA SER A 2 18.05 -6.18 -4.51
C SER A 2 17.16 -6.75 -3.41
N ASP A 3 17.48 -6.42 -2.16
CA ASP A 3 16.68 -6.77 -0.99
C ASP A 3 15.38 -5.95 -0.98
N VAL A 4 14.43 -6.30 -1.85
CA VAL A 4 13.04 -5.82 -1.76
C VAL A 4 12.37 -6.66 -0.69
N GLN A 5 12.59 -6.31 0.58
CA GLN A 5 11.92 -6.94 1.70
C GLN A 5 11.55 -5.90 2.75
N PHE A 6 10.40 -5.24 2.58
CA PHE A 6 9.61 -4.77 3.72
C PHE A 6 8.11 -4.84 3.39
N ILE A 7 7.60 -6.06 3.23
CA ILE A 7 6.22 -6.34 3.67
C ILE A 7 6.30 -6.57 5.19
N LYS A 8 6.61 -5.53 5.98
CA LYS A 8 6.21 -5.60 7.39
C LYS A 8 4.68 -5.48 7.37
N SER A 9 3.98 -6.14 8.28
CA SER A 9 2.53 -6.07 8.48
C SER A 9 2.08 -4.66 8.97
N LEU A 10 2.51 -3.58 8.30
CA LEU A 10 3.12 -2.38 8.89
C LEU A 10 2.27 -1.49 9.79
N ILE A 11 0.99 -1.77 9.97
CA ILE A 11 0.13 -0.94 10.81
C ILE A 11 -0.84 -1.85 11.54
N ASP A 12 -0.37 -2.59 12.56
CA ASP A 12 -1.14 -3.12 13.70
C ASP A 12 -2.65 -3.38 13.46
N GLY A 13 -2.99 -4.13 12.41
CA GLY A 13 -4.38 -4.44 12.05
C GLY A 13 -5.22 -3.30 11.45
N LYS A 14 -4.81 -2.01 11.46
CA LYS A 14 -5.62 -0.89 10.93
C LYS A 14 -5.98 -1.08 9.44
N TYR A 15 -5.08 -1.68 8.66
CA TYR A 15 -5.29 -1.94 7.23
C TYR A 15 -5.80 -3.36 6.96
N ALA A 16 -6.03 -4.18 8.00
CA ALA A 16 -6.76 -5.45 7.84
C ALA A 16 -8.23 -5.21 7.46
N GLU A 17 -8.75 -4.00 7.72
CA GLU A 17 -10.08 -3.53 7.32
C GLU A 17 -10.13 -3.13 5.83
N PHE A 18 -8.99 -3.07 5.14
CA PHE A 18 -8.87 -2.75 3.72
C PHE A 18 -8.34 -3.96 2.94
N PRO A 19 -9.14 -5.03 2.79
CA PRO A 19 -8.70 -6.28 2.16
C PRO A 19 -8.22 -6.09 0.72
N MET A 20 -8.69 -5.03 0.07
CA MET A 20 -8.35 -4.71 -1.32
C MET A 20 -7.21 -3.72 -1.45
N ALA A 21 -6.59 -3.26 -0.36
CA ALA A 21 -5.44 -2.35 -0.37
C ALA A 21 -4.10 -3.09 -0.19
N ARG A 22 -3.05 -2.56 -0.82
CA ARG A 22 -1.67 -2.97 -0.56
C ARG A 22 -0.73 -1.78 -0.63
N ILE A 23 0.22 -1.71 0.30
CA ILE A 23 1.37 -0.82 0.23
C ILE A 23 2.61 -1.60 -0.16
N THR A 24 3.35 -1.09 -1.14
CA THR A 24 4.67 -1.60 -1.53
C THR A 24 5.72 -0.54 -1.24
N LEU A 25 6.69 -0.85 -0.39
CA LEU A 25 7.86 -0.01 -0.14
C LEU A 25 9.05 -0.49 -0.98
N TYR A 26 9.68 0.44 -1.68
CA TYR A 26 10.83 0.16 -2.55
C TYR A 26 12.17 0.53 -1.93
N ASP A 27 12.15 1.28 -0.83
CA ASP A 27 13.34 1.63 -0.07
C ASP A 27 13.03 1.68 1.44
N ASN A 28 14.09 1.53 2.24
CA ASN A 28 14.00 1.46 3.70
C ASN A 28 13.75 2.82 4.36
N GLN A 29 13.88 3.92 3.62
CA GLN A 29 13.61 5.28 4.09
C GLN A 29 12.14 5.68 3.85
N GLY A 30 11.39 4.88 3.08
CA GLY A 30 10.01 5.15 2.71
C GLY A 30 9.86 6.30 1.71
N ASN A 31 10.91 6.67 0.97
CA ASN A 31 10.85 7.75 -0.01
C ASN A 31 10.14 7.34 -1.30
N ARG A 32 10.09 6.03 -1.56
CA ARG A 32 9.40 5.42 -2.68
C ARG A 32 8.47 4.32 -2.20
N CYS A 33 7.20 4.60 -2.38
CA CYS A 33 6.06 3.80 -1.99
C CYS A 33 5.02 3.78 -3.12
N GLU A 34 4.29 2.67 -3.21
CA GLU A 34 3.11 2.53 -4.05
C GLU A 34 1.91 2.06 -3.22
N ALA A 35 0.75 2.66 -3.48
CA ALA A 35 -0.54 2.21 -2.99
C ALA A 35 -1.32 1.55 -4.13
N ASP A 36 -1.62 0.27 -3.96
CA ASP A 36 -2.27 -0.57 -4.96
C ASP A 36 -3.66 -1.01 -4.49
N TRP A 37 -4.55 -1.21 -5.45
CA TRP A 37 -5.87 -1.80 -5.26
C TRP A 37 -6.01 -3.13 -5.99
N GLN A 38 -6.67 -4.11 -5.37
CA GLN A 38 -6.96 -5.38 -6.01
C GLN A 38 -8.27 -5.31 -6.80
N ARG A 39 -8.23 -5.65 -8.09
CA ARG A 39 -9.43 -5.92 -8.88
C ARG A 39 -10.09 -7.22 -8.40
N HIS A 40 -11.39 -7.37 -8.62
CA HIS A 40 -12.10 -8.64 -8.40
C HIS A 40 -11.50 -9.84 -9.16
N THR A 41 -10.72 -9.59 -10.22
CA THR A 41 -9.98 -10.61 -10.97
C THR A 41 -8.68 -11.05 -10.29
N GLY A 42 -8.35 -10.51 -9.11
CA GLY A 42 -7.11 -10.76 -8.37
C GLY A 42 -5.91 -9.94 -8.85
N GLN A 43 -6.07 -9.12 -9.89
CA GLN A 43 -5.01 -8.26 -10.41
C GLN A 43 -4.83 -7.01 -9.56
N TRP A 44 -3.59 -6.67 -9.23
CA TRP A 44 -3.26 -5.44 -8.52
C TRP A 44 -3.03 -4.29 -9.51
N VAL A 45 -3.57 -3.12 -9.19
CA VAL A 45 -3.36 -1.88 -9.95
C VAL A 45 -2.80 -0.83 -9.03
N ASN A 46 -1.72 -0.21 -9.47
CA ASN A 46 -1.19 0.97 -8.81
C ASN A 46 -2.15 2.14 -8.97
N LEU A 47 -2.59 2.70 -7.85
CA LEU A 47 -3.46 3.89 -7.83
C LEU A 47 -2.68 5.15 -7.48
N PHE A 48 -1.59 5.02 -6.71
CA PHE A 48 -0.77 6.13 -6.29
C PHE A 48 0.68 5.72 -6.06
N SER A 49 1.61 6.64 -6.30
CA SER A 49 3.03 6.51 -5.96
C SER A 49 3.51 7.79 -5.28
N GLY A 50 4.31 7.64 -4.23
CA GLY A 50 4.85 8.76 -3.47
C GLY A 50 5.81 8.28 -2.40
N ASN A 51 5.95 9.03 -1.32
CA ASN A 51 6.56 8.53 -0.10
C ASN A 51 5.53 7.76 0.76
N ILE A 52 6.00 7.09 1.81
CA ILE A 52 5.16 6.26 2.68
C ILE A 52 4.02 7.04 3.33
N THR A 53 4.25 8.28 3.76
CA THR A 53 3.20 9.10 4.38
C THR A 53 2.10 9.41 3.37
N GLU A 54 2.47 9.80 2.15
CA GLU A 54 1.52 10.12 1.08
C GLU A 54 0.69 8.90 0.67
N CYS A 55 1.33 7.73 0.53
CA CYS A 55 0.63 6.47 0.26
C CYS A 55 -0.42 6.11 1.33
N LEU A 56 -0.07 6.26 2.60
CA LEU A 56 -0.98 5.95 3.71
C LEU A 56 -2.13 6.94 3.75
N SER A 57 -1.85 8.24 3.61
CA SER A 57 -2.88 9.27 3.47
C SER A 57 -3.81 8.99 2.30
N PHE A 58 -3.27 8.55 1.15
CA PHE A 58 -4.08 8.21 -0.01
C PHE A 58 -5.09 7.08 0.28
N ILE A 59 -4.68 6.01 0.96
CA ILE A 59 -5.61 4.92 1.32
C ILE A 59 -6.67 5.42 2.31
N GLU A 60 -6.28 6.19 3.32
CA GLU A 60 -7.20 6.69 4.34
C GLU A 60 -8.23 7.68 3.76
N GLU A 61 -7.81 8.57 2.85
CA GLU A 61 -8.71 9.51 2.17
C GLU A 61 -9.66 8.82 1.19
N ASN A 62 -9.29 7.64 0.67
CA ASN A 62 -10.05 6.90 -0.33
C ASN A 62 -10.51 5.53 0.19
N GLU A 63 -10.70 5.39 1.51
CA GLU A 63 -10.96 4.12 2.20
C GLU A 63 -12.10 3.29 1.57
N GLN A 64 -13.12 3.96 1.02
CA GLN A 64 -14.29 3.34 0.39
C GLN A 64 -13.94 2.49 -0.84
N TRP A 65 -12.79 2.75 -1.48
CA TRP A 65 -12.34 1.95 -2.63
C TRP A 65 -11.73 0.62 -2.20
N PHE A 66 -11.33 0.50 -0.94
CA PHE A 66 -10.54 -0.61 -0.44
C PHE A 66 -11.28 -1.56 0.49
N GLN A 67 -12.58 -1.30 0.76
CA GLN A 67 -13.50 -2.16 1.50
C GLN A 67 -13.96 -3.38 0.71
#